data_AF-A0A959UY06-F1
#
_entry.id   AF-A0A959UY06-F1
#
_cell.length_a   1.000
_cell.length_b   1.000
_cell.length_c   1.000
_cell.angle_alpha   90.00
_cell.angle_beta   90.00
_cell.angle_gamma   90.00
#
_symmetry.space_group_name_H-M   'P 1'
#
loop_
_entity.id
_entity.type
_entity.pdbx_description
1 polymer ?
#
loop_
_entity_poly.entity_id
_entity_poly.type
_entity_poly.pdbx_seq_one_letter_code
_entity_poly.pdbx_strand_id
1 'polypeptide(L)'
;YNLGIGLTTIPPNFGKVWYPCFDSFVERATYTYHVKSAGTFRAHCQGDFLGEVQLGGDTVVRTYDLTEPIPTYGSAIAVADYRD
;
A
#
# COMPACT_ATOMS: atom_id res chain seq x y z
N TYR A 1 31.27 9.34 -8.48
CA TYR A 1 30.19 9.54 -9.47
C TYR A 1 28.99 10.05 -8.70
N ASN A 2 28.46 11.23 -9.04
CA ASN A 2 27.24 11.74 -8.42
C ASN A 2 26.12 11.58 -9.45
N LEU A 3 25.19 10.65 -9.21
CA LEU A 3 24.00 10.49 -10.02
C LEU A 3 22.92 11.44 -9.46
N GLY A 4 22.69 12.56 -10.15
CA GLY A 4 21.51 13.38 -9.93
C GLY A 4 20.32 12.75 -10.65
N ILE A 5 19.29 12.33 -9.92
CA ILE A 5 18.05 11.83 -10.52
C ILE A 5 17.11 13.02 -10.79
N GLY A 6 16.77 13.24 -12.06
CA GLY A 6 15.73 14.19 -12.45
C GLY A 6 14.38 13.48 -12.45
N LEU A 7 13.54 13.75 -11.44
CA LEU A 7 12.14 13.33 -11.43
C LEU A 7 11.34 14.36 -12.24
N THR A 8 11.05 14.07 -13.51
CA THR A 8 10.40 15.01 -14.44
C THR A 8 8.87 14.99 -14.38
N THR A 9 8.27 14.05 -13.65
CA THR A 9 6.83 13.98 -13.42
C THR A 9 6.52 14.41 -11.99
N ILE A 10 5.68 15.45 -11.85
CA ILE A 10 5.20 15.99 -10.57
C ILE A 10 3.67 16.02 -10.61
N PRO A 11 2.97 15.25 -9.76
CA PRO A 11 3.50 14.16 -8.94
C PRO A 11 3.98 13.01 -9.84
N PRO A 12 4.99 12.23 -9.46
CA PRO A 12 5.38 11.07 -10.24
C PRO A 12 4.46 9.88 -9.95
N ASN A 13 4.08 9.14 -10.99
CA ASN A 13 3.39 7.88 -10.80
C ASN A 13 4.41 6.75 -10.61
N PHE A 14 4.34 6.08 -9.47
CA PHE A 14 5.32 5.08 -9.03
C PHE A 14 4.68 3.79 -8.51
N GLY A 15 3.40 3.54 -8.81
CA GLY A 15 2.72 2.31 -8.42
C GLY A 15 3.42 1.06 -8.96
N LYS A 16 3.96 1.14 -10.20
CA LYS A 16 4.65 0.01 -10.84
C LYS A 16 5.92 -0.46 -10.14
N VAL A 17 6.48 0.35 -9.24
CA VAL A 17 7.65 -0.04 -8.44
C VAL A 17 7.24 -0.96 -7.29
N TRP A 18 5.98 -0.89 -6.85
CA TRP A 18 5.45 -1.68 -5.75
C TRP A 18 4.74 -2.96 -6.22
N TYR A 19 4.00 -2.89 -7.33
CA TYR A 19 3.28 -4.03 -7.89
C TYR A 19 3.00 -3.84 -9.40
N PRO A 20 2.84 -4.92 -10.19
CA PRO A 20 2.43 -4.82 -11.59
C PRO A 20 1.08 -4.12 -11.73
N CYS A 21 1.02 -3.01 -12.47
CA CYS A 21 -0.20 -2.23 -12.67
C CYS A 21 -0.12 -1.37 -13.93
N PHE A 22 -1.29 -0.88 -14.37
CA PHE A 22 -1.39 0.17 -15.38
C PHE A 22 -1.10 1.53 -14.73
N ASP A 23 0.19 1.88 -14.64
CA ASP A 23 0.69 3.00 -13.84
C ASP A 23 0.58 4.34 -14.59
N SER A 24 -0.65 4.80 -14.82
CA SER A 24 -0.98 6.11 -15.42
C SER A 24 -1.84 6.97 -14.48
N PHE A 25 -1.95 8.28 -14.77
CA PHE A 25 -2.83 9.18 -14.00
C PHE A 25 -4.32 9.01 -14.32
N VAL A 26 -4.65 8.20 -15.33
CA VAL A 26 -6.02 8.03 -15.84
C VAL A 26 -6.64 6.74 -15.35
N GLU A 27 -5.87 5.64 -15.38
CA GLU A 27 -6.35 4.33 -15.00
C GLU A 27 -6.65 4.28 -13.50
N ARG A 28 -7.80 3.71 -13.15
CA ARG A 28 -8.29 3.62 -11.77
C ARG A 28 -8.72 2.20 -11.46
N ALA A 29 -8.49 1.79 -10.22
CA ALA A 29 -8.92 0.51 -9.70
C ALA A 29 -9.34 0.64 -8.24
N THR A 30 -10.19 -0.28 -7.81
CA THR A 30 -10.41 -0.55 -6.38
C THR A 30 -9.27 -1.41 -5.84
N TYR A 31 -9.08 -1.42 -4.53
CA TYR A 31 -7.98 -2.12 -3.89
C TYR A 31 -8.44 -2.91 -2.67
N THR A 32 -8.11 -4.20 -2.65
CA THR A 32 -8.12 -4.99 -1.42
C THR A 32 -6.67 -5.23 -1.01
N TYR A 33 -6.30 -4.74 0.17
CA TYR A 33 -4.96 -4.83 0.71
C TYR A 33 -4.87 -6.02 1.65
N HIS A 34 -3.92 -6.94 1.40
CA HIS A 34 -3.55 -8.00 2.33
C HIS A 34 -2.11 -7.77 2.77
N VAL A 35 -1.91 -7.22 3.97
CA VAL A 35 -0.59 -6.83 4.45
C VAL A 35 -0.15 -7.79 5.56
N LYS A 36 0.94 -8.50 5.29
CA LYS A 36 1.57 -9.41 6.26
C LYS A 36 2.68 -8.67 7.01
N SER A 37 2.63 -8.66 8.33
CA SER A 37 3.63 -8.08 9.21
C SER A 37 3.88 -8.95 10.44
N ALA A 38 4.99 -8.69 11.16
CA ALA A 38 5.18 -9.24 12.50
C ALA A 38 4.25 -8.51 13.48
N GLY A 39 3.84 -9.18 14.56
CA GLY A 39 2.71 -8.79 15.40
C GLY A 39 2.97 -7.54 16.24
N THR A 40 4.22 -7.14 16.38
CA THR A 40 4.61 -5.84 16.96
C THR A 40 4.42 -4.67 15.98
N PHE A 41 4.21 -4.94 14.68
CA PHE A 41 3.98 -3.92 13.66
C PHE A 41 2.58 -4.03 13.10
N ARG A 42 1.85 -2.92 13.17
CA ARG A 42 0.47 -2.81 12.70
C ARG A 42 0.41 -2.17 11.33
N ALA A 43 -0.25 -2.85 10.41
CA ALA A 43 -0.57 -2.30 9.10
C ALA A 43 -1.82 -1.41 9.18
N HIS A 44 -1.73 -0.21 8.59
CA HIS A 44 -2.85 0.67 8.27
C HIS A 44 -2.81 0.95 6.77
N CYS A 45 -3.93 0.70 6.10
CA CYS A 45 -4.10 0.97 4.68
C CYS A 45 -5.33 1.88 4.48
N GLN A 46 -5.54 2.32 3.25
CA GLN A 46 -6.76 3.02 2.87
C GLN A 46 -7.95 2.04 2.83
N GLY A 47 -9.15 2.58 3.03
CA GLY A 47 -10.40 1.81 3.02
C GLY A 47 -10.79 1.26 4.39
N ASP A 48 -11.77 0.37 4.39
CA ASP A 48 -12.35 -0.22 5.60
C ASP A 48 -11.51 -1.39 6.09
N PHE A 49 -11.27 -1.45 7.41
CA PHE A 49 -10.59 -2.58 8.03
C PHE A 49 -11.54 -3.78 8.12
N LEU A 50 -11.20 -4.88 7.44
CA LEU A 50 -12.03 -6.08 7.40
C LEU A 50 -11.66 -7.10 8.49
N GLY A 51 -10.48 -6.96 9.10
CA GLY A 51 -10.01 -7.85 10.16
C GLY A 51 -8.60 -8.34 9.92
N GLU A 52 -8.16 -9.24 10.81
CA GLU A 52 -6.82 -9.81 10.78
C GLU A 52 -6.83 -11.31 11.07
N VAL A 53 -5.83 -12.02 10.52
CA VAL A 53 -5.64 -13.46 10.69
C VAL A 53 -4.22 -13.72 11.19
N GLN A 54 -4.11 -14.41 12.32
CA GLN A 54 -2.82 -14.90 12.83
C GLN A 54 -2.40 -16.14 12.04
N LEU A 55 -1.24 -16.10 11.38
CA LEU A 55 -0.70 -17.22 10.60
C LEU A 55 0.24 -18.15 11.40
N GLY A 56 0.54 -17.78 12.64
CA GLY A 56 1.44 -18.50 13.55
C GLY A 56 2.58 -17.62 14.07
N GLY A 57 3.10 -17.95 15.26
CA GLY A 57 4.10 -17.12 15.93
C GLY A 57 3.60 -15.68 16.11
N ASP A 58 4.40 -14.72 15.66
CA ASP A 58 4.04 -13.30 15.62
C ASP A 58 3.52 -12.85 14.23
N THR A 59 3.39 -13.72 13.23
CA THR A 59 3.01 -13.28 11.87
C THR A 59 1.50 -13.08 11.72
N VAL A 60 1.08 -11.86 11.39
CA VAL A 60 -0.32 -11.44 11.20
C VAL A 60 -0.54 -10.94 9.77
N VAL A 61 -1.69 -11.25 9.18
CA VAL A 61 -2.19 -10.60 7.96
C VAL A 61 -3.38 -9.71 8.32
N ARG A 62 -3.31 -8.42 7.99
CA ARG A 62 -4.42 -7.47 8.11
C ARG A 62 -5.02 -7.19 6.75
N THR A 63 -6.34 -7.18 6.66
CA THR A 63 -7.07 -6.94 5.41
C THR A 63 -7.82 -5.62 5.45
N TYR A 64 -7.66 -4.81 4.40
CA TYR A 64 -8.41 -3.58 4.18
C TYR A 64 -9.05 -3.59 2.80
N ASP A 65 -10.22 -2.97 2.65
CA ASP A 65 -10.92 -2.88 1.36
C ASP A 65 -11.28 -1.43 1.02
N LEU A 66 -10.75 -0.94 -0.09
CA LEU A 66 -11.03 0.37 -0.66
C LEU A 66 -11.87 0.19 -1.93
N THR A 67 -13.18 0.39 -1.76
CA THR A 67 -14.17 0.25 -2.83
C THR A 67 -14.25 1.46 -3.77
N GLU A 68 -13.69 2.60 -3.38
CA GLU A 68 -13.58 3.79 -4.23
C GLU A 68 -12.40 3.65 -5.20
N PRO A 69 -12.61 3.78 -6.53
CA PRO A 69 -11.55 3.59 -7.51
C PRO A 69 -10.56 4.77 -7.55
N ILE A 70 -9.29 4.47 -7.28
CA ILE A 70 -8.20 5.46 -7.26
C ILE A 70 -7.14 5.15 -8.32
N PRO A 71 -6.42 6.17 -8.83
CA PRO A 71 -5.21 5.95 -9.60
C PRO A 71 -4.09 5.36 -8.73
N THR A 72 -3.15 4.67 -9.36
CA THR A 72 -2.09 3.91 -8.68
C THR A 72 -1.25 4.73 -7.69
N TYR A 73 -0.91 5.98 -8.01
CA TYR A 73 -0.17 6.88 -7.09
C TYR A 73 -0.93 7.23 -5.81
N GLY A 74 -2.25 7.06 -5.78
CA GLY A 74 -3.07 7.35 -4.61
C GLY A 74 -3.09 6.21 -3.59
N SER A 75 -2.60 5.02 -3.96
CA SER A 75 -2.61 3.83 -3.12
C SER A 75 -1.48 3.87 -2.09
N ALA A 76 -1.80 3.65 -0.81
CA ALA A 76 -0.85 3.77 0.29
C ALA A 76 -1.04 2.69 1.36
N ILE A 77 0.09 2.22 1.88
CA ILE A 77 0.19 1.23 2.96
C ILE A 77 1.23 1.76 3.96
N ALA A 78 0.93 1.69 5.26
CA ALA A 78 1.88 2.00 6.31
C ALA A 78 1.93 0.87 7.34
N VAL A 79 3.14 0.47 7.75
CA VAL A 79 3.36 -0.61 8.72
C VAL A 79 4.40 -0.14 9.73
N ALA A 80 4.02 -0.01 11.01
CA ALA A 80 4.91 0.40 12.10
C ALA A 80 4.34 -0.02 13.46
N ASP A 81 5.08 0.24 14.54
CA ASP A 81 4.60 0.07 15.93
C ASP A 81 3.67 1.24 16.30
N TYR A 82 2.51 1.30 15.63
CA TYR A 82 1.48 2.28 15.90
C TYR A 82 0.75 1.93 17.20
N ARG A 83 0.36 2.97 17.94
CA ARG A 83 -0.54 2.84 19.10
C ARG A 83 -1.92 3.38 18.71
N ASP A 84 -2.94 2.56 18.94
CA ASP A 84 -4.34 2.97 18.84
C ASP A 84 -4.79 3.68 20.12
#